data_AF-A0A3M1N6U6-F1
#
_entry.id   AF-A0A3M1N6U6-F1
#
_cell.length_a   1.000
_cell.length_b   1.000
_cell.length_c   1.000
_cell.angle_alpha   90.00
_cell.angle_beta   90.00
_cell.angle_gamma   90.00
#
_symmetry.space_group_name_H-M   'P 1'
#
loop_
_entity.id
_entity.type
_entity.pdbx_description
1 polymer ?
#
loop_
_entity_poly.entity_id
_entity_poly.type
_entity_poly.pdbx_seq_one_letter_code
_entity_poly.pdbx_strand_id
1 'polypeptide(L)'
;MPRPLALLLVLALLLPASVFAQTPQPPELPQTPFVGRIAFHSRTQLAALSAELDVWEVHPQEGYLLAALTPVQAADLQARGYTIQADSAKTALLTQPPQEIPYQVSGIPGYPCYRTVEETYADLSALAAAHPTLAQWVDIGDSWEKTQPGGSPGYDIYALVLTNQNIPGPKPKFFLMAAIHARELTTAETATRFAEYLLNNYGRDPDATFLLDYTEIHIVPQANPDGRKMAETGEYWRKNTDDDDGCTTYPDYGTDLNRNSSFMWGGSGSSGYACSETYRGPSPASEPEVQAIQNYVRGIFPDQRGSNLSDPAPADATGVFITLHSYSQLVLWPWGFDYPQAPNHTQLQTLGRKFAYFNGYSPSQASDLYPAAGTTDDWAYGELGIAAYTFELGNFFFESCAAFENTVYPDNLPALLYAAKASRRPYQSPAGPEVLNVTVTPTTTVPGLPLTITAQADDTRYGTLGGLEPAQNVAAARFSIDAPSWVTGTLTYNLSPADGAWDNTSEALTAQFDPSGLGLAPGRHMLFIEAKDALGHWGVPTAAFFWMPDYGFQVNPLEAAQYGLPGETLTYTLHLTNSASLSDTYTLSLSGNRWG
;
A
#
# COMPACT_ATOMS: atom_id res chain seq x y z
N MET A 1 7.11 87.44 -72.35
CA MET A 1 5.64 87.28 -72.36
C MET A 1 5.32 85.86 -72.83
N PRO A 2 4.39 85.09 -72.24
CA PRO A 2 3.84 85.06 -70.88
C PRO A 2 4.25 83.77 -70.10
N ARG A 3 4.15 83.78 -68.77
CA ARG A 3 4.20 82.59 -67.90
C ARG A 3 2.78 82.00 -67.77
N PRO A 4 2.56 80.68 -67.86
CA PRO A 4 1.38 80.04 -67.31
C PRO A 4 1.67 79.35 -65.98
N LEU A 5 0.64 79.35 -65.12
CA LEU A 5 0.57 78.83 -63.75
C LEU A 5 1.07 77.39 -63.59
N ALA A 6 1.85 77.15 -62.54
CA ALA A 6 2.12 75.81 -62.01
C ALA A 6 0.92 75.34 -61.16
N LEU A 7 0.37 74.18 -61.52
CA LEU A 7 -0.69 73.49 -60.80
C LEU A 7 -0.07 72.68 -59.65
N LEU A 8 -0.38 73.02 -58.40
CA LEU A 8 0.00 72.24 -57.23
C LEU A 8 -0.86 70.96 -57.17
N LEU A 9 -0.25 69.80 -57.40
CA LEU A 9 -0.88 68.50 -57.19
C LEU A 9 -0.64 68.08 -55.73
N VAL A 10 -1.70 68.04 -54.91
CA VAL A 10 -1.66 67.50 -53.55
C VAL A 10 -1.66 65.96 -53.66
N LEU A 11 -0.53 65.34 -53.35
CA LEU A 11 -0.40 63.89 -53.24
C LEU A 11 -0.89 63.46 -51.85
N ALA A 12 -2.09 62.89 -51.76
CA ALA A 12 -2.59 62.27 -50.53
C ALA A 12 -1.88 60.93 -50.32
N LEU A 13 -1.03 60.84 -49.28
CA LEU A 13 -0.49 59.57 -48.81
C LEU A 13 -1.62 58.76 -48.14
N LEU A 14 -2.05 57.68 -48.80
CA LEU A 14 -2.82 56.61 -48.17
C LEU A 14 -1.87 55.77 -47.31
N LEU A 15 -1.98 55.91 -45.99
CA LEU A 15 -1.39 54.97 -45.03
C LEU A 15 -2.08 53.60 -45.19
N PRO A 16 -1.34 52.48 -45.28
CA PRO A 16 -1.96 51.16 -45.27
C PRO A 16 -2.64 50.97 -43.91
N ALA A 17 -3.91 50.56 -43.94
CA ALA A 17 -4.65 50.20 -42.74
C ALA A 17 -3.89 49.10 -42.00
N SER A 18 -3.50 49.40 -40.76
CA SER A 18 -2.98 48.41 -39.82
C SER A 18 -3.99 47.28 -39.69
N VAL A 19 -3.65 46.10 -40.21
CA VAL A 19 -4.38 44.88 -39.91
C VAL A 19 -4.13 44.61 -38.43
N PHE A 20 -5.10 44.95 -37.58
CA PHE A 20 -5.12 44.47 -36.22
C PHE A 20 -5.21 42.95 -36.31
N ALA A 21 -4.11 42.26 -35.98
CA ALA A 21 -4.17 40.83 -35.72
C ALA A 21 -5.19 40.65 -34.58
N GLN A 22 -6.34 40.04 -34.89
CA GLN A 22 -7.26 39.58 -33.85
C GLN A 22 -6.44 38.68 -32.94
N THR A 23 -6.38 39.03 -31.66
CA THR A 23 -5.97 38.09 -30.62
C THR A 23 -6.79 36.82 -30.81
N PRO A 24 -6.16 35.64 -30.97
CA PRO A 24 -6.90 34.39 -31.16
C PRO A 24 -7.92 34.28 -30.02
N GLN A 25 -9.20 34.13 -30.37
CA GLN A 25 -10.20 33.85 -29.34
C GLN A 25 -9.80 32.55 -28.64
N PRO A 26 -9.95 32.48 -27.30
CA PRO A 26 -9.79 31.22 -26.60
C PRO A 26 -10.68 30.17 -27.26
N PRO A 27 -10.21 28.92 -27.41
CA PRO A 27 -11.07 27.85 -27.91
C PRO A 27 -12.35 27.77 -27.07
N GLU A 28 -13.48 27.64 -27.74
CA GLU A 28 -14.79 27.56 -27.08
C GLU A 28 -14.86 26.28 -26.23
N LEU A 29 -15.38 26.40 -25.01
CA LEU A 29 -15.52 25.26 -24.10
C LEU A 29 -16.62 24.30 -24.62
N PRO A 30 -16.49 22.98 -24.35
CA PRO A 30 -17.52 22.02 -24.72
C PRO A 30 -18.90 22.35 -24.15
N GLN A 31 -19.95 22.06 -24.93
CA GLN A 31 -21.36 22.22 -24.54
C GLN A 31 -21.95 20.96 -23.87
N THR A 32 -21.09 19.98 -23.57
CA THR A 32 -21.39 18.74 -22.86
C THR A 32 -20.45 18.62 -21.66
N PRO A 33 -20.72 17.74 -20.67
CA PRO A 33 -19.77 17.48 -19.60
C PRO A 33 -18.36 17.18 -20.13
N PHE A 34 -17.35 17.77 -19.49
CA PHE A 34 -15.95 17.67 -19.91
C PHE A 34 -15.01 17.80 -18.71
N VAL A 35 -13.73 17.48 -18.91
CA VAL A 35 -12.70 17.68 -17.88
C VAL A 35 -12.03 19.03 -18.13
N GLY A 36 -12.15 19.93 -17.16
CA GLY A 36 -11.59 21.27 -17.22
C GLY A 36 -10.28 21.39 -16.46
N ARG A 37 -9.26 21.95 -17.12
CA ARG A 37 -8.06 22.51 -16.50
C ARG A 37 -8.37 23.92 -16.01
N ILE A 38 -8.42 24.10 -14.69
CA ILE A 38 -8.84 25.34 -14.02
C ILE A 38 -7.62 25.96 -13.34
N ALA A 39 -7.27 27.18 -13.72
CA ALA A 39 -6.13 27.89 -13.13
C ALA A 39 -6.47 28.41 -11.71
N PHE A 40 -5.53 28.26 -10.77
CA PHE A 40 -5.60 28.85 -9.44
C PHE A 40 -4.25 29.51 -9.08
N HIS A 41 -4.30 30.52 -8.22
CA HIS A 41 -3.14 31.35 -7.87
C HIS A 41 -2.85 31.41 -6.37
N SER A 42 -3.66 30.71 -5.57
CA SER A 42 -3.48 30.63 -4.12
C SER A 42 -4.09 29.36 -3.54
N ARG A 43 -3.59 28.96 -2.37
CA ARG A 43 -4.16 27.89 -1.55
C ARG A 43 -5.63 28.14 -1.20
N THR A 44 -6.03 29.40 -1.03
CA THR A 44 -7.43 29.77 -0.78
C THR A 44 -8.33 29.51 -1.99
N GLN A 45 -7.86 29.82 -3.21
CA GLN A 45 -8.62 29.51 -4.42
C GLN A 45 -8.74 28.00 -4.62
N LEU A 46 -7.64 27.27 -4.44
CA LEU A 46 -7.63 25.81 -4.53
C LEU A 46 -8.61 25.16 -3.54
N ALA A 47 -8.58 25.57 -2.27
CA ALA A 47 -9.50 25.07 -1.26
C ALA A 47 -10.98 25.41 -1.53
N ALA A 48 -11.25 26.57 -2.16
CA ALA A 48 -12.61 26.92 -2.57
C ALA A 48 -13.10 26.03 -3.72
N LEU A 49 -12.24 25.80 -4.72
CA LEU A 49 -12.54 24.92 -5.85
C LEU A 49 -12.73 23.46 -5.41
N SER A 50 -11.91 22.94 -4.49
CA SER A 50 -12.03 21.55 -4.00
C SER A 50 -13.28 21.31 -3.16
N ALA A 51 -13.88 22.36 -2.60
CA ALA A 51 -15.15 22.26 -1.86
C ALA A 51 -16.39 22.22 -2.77
N GLU A 52 -16.27 22.69 -4.02
CA GLU A 52 -17.41 22.83 -4.95
C GLU A 52 -17.32 21.88 -6.17
N LEU A 53 -16.13 21.37 -6.49
CA LEU A 53 -15.87 20.57 -7.69
C LEU A 53 -15.43 19.14 -7.35
N ASP A 54 -15.72 18.25 -8.31
CA ASP A 54 -15.09 16.94 -8.40
C ASP A 54 -13.66 17.06 -8.95
N VAL A 55 -12.71 17.33 -8.05
CA VAL A 55 -11.29 17.49 -8.40
C VAL A 55 -10.65 16.12 -8.62
N TRP A 56 -10.01 15.96 -9.78
CA TRP A 56 -9.37 14.71 -10.20
C TRP A 56 -7.85 14.74 -10.05
N GLU A 57 -7.23 15.90 -10.32
CA GLU A 57 -5.78 16.09 -10.21
C GLU A 57 -5.48 17.52 -9.75
N VAL A 58 -4.37 17.73 -9.06
CA VAL A 58 -3.85 19.06 -8.74
C VAL A 58 -2.38 19.16 -9.16
N HIS A 59 -2.07 20.23 -9.88
CA HIS A 59 -0.75 20.55 -10.40
C HIS A 59 -0.29 21.88 -9.79
N PRO A 60 0.16 21.88 -8.52
CA PRO A 60 0.40 23.10 -7.77
C PRO A 60 1.60 23.90 -8.27
N GLN A 61 2.56 23.24 -8.92
CA GLN A 61 3.75 23.88 -9.49
C GLN A 61 3.38 24.65 -10.77
N GLU A 62 2.42 24.13 -11.53
CA GLU A 62 1.88 24.71 -12.76
C GLU A 62 0.69 25.65 -12.51
N GLY A 63 0.10 25.62 -11.30
CA GLY A 63 -0.99 26.51 -10.89
C GLY A 63 -2.34 26.15 -11.50
N TYR A 64 -2.64 24.86 -11.68
CA TYR A 64 -3.96 24.42 -12.14
C TYR A 64 -4.43 23.13 -11.48
N LEU A 65 -5.73 22.88 -11.51
CA LEU A 65 -6.33 21.59 -11.17
C LEU A 65 -7.14 21.05 -12.35
N LEU A 66 -7.38 19.74 -12.38
CA LEU A 66 -8.33 19.11 -13.29
C LEU A 66 -9.59 18.75 -12.51
N ALA A 67 -10.77 19.07 -13.06
CA ALA A 67 -12.05 18.69 -12.50
C ALA A 67 -13.06 18.35 -13.60
N ALA A 68 -13.99 17.45 -13.32
CA ALA A 68 -15.17 17.26 -14.16
C ALA A 68 -16.10 18.48 -14.04
N LEU A 69 -16.53 19.01 -15.19
CA LEU A 69 -17.36 20.21 -15.27
C LEU A 69 -18.57 19.98 -16.17
N THR A 70 -19.73 20.43 -15.69
CA THR A 70 -20.88 20.74 -16.55
C THR A 70 -20.69 22.08 -17.25
N PRO A 71 -21.37 22.33 -18.38
CA PRO A 71 -21.38 23.65 -19.03
C PRO A 71 -21.82 24.79 -18.09
N VAL A 72 -22.74 24.49 -17.15
CA VAL A 72 -23.23 25.47 -16.17
C VAL A 72 -22.15 25.83 -15.15
N GLN A 73 -21.45 24.83 -14.59
CA GLN A 73 -20.32 25.07 -13.67
C GLN A 73 -19.19 25.84 -14.38
N ALA A 74 -18.87 25.47 -15.62
CA ALA A 74 -17.83 26.17 -16.39
C ALA A 74 -18.20 27.64 -16.64
N ALA A 75 -19.46 27.93 -16.98
CA ALA A 75 -19.94 29.31 -17.18
C ALA A 75 -19.92 30.12 -15.87
N ASP A 76 -20.31 29.53 -14.74
CA ASP A 76 -20.24 30.17 -13.42
C ASP A 76 -18.79 30.48 -13.01
N LEU A 77 -17.88 29.53 -13.17
CA LEU A 77 -16.46 29.72 -12.91
C LEU A 77 -15.85 30.82 -13.80
N GLN A 78 -16.19 30.86 -15.09
CA GLN A 78 -15.77 31.94 -15.99
C GLN A 78 -16.32 33.30 -15.55
N ALA A 79 -17.58 33.36 -15.10
CA ALA A 79 -18.19 34.58 -14.57
C ALA A 79 -17.50 35.06 -13.27
N ARG A 80 -16.99 34.12 -12.46
CA ARG A 80 -16.14 34.40 -11.29
C ARG A 80 -14.68 34.73 -11.62
N GLY A 81 -14.30 34.70 -12.90
CA GLY A 81 -12.97 35.10 -13.39
C GLY A 81 -11.94 33.99 -13.47
N TYR A 82 -12.33 32.72 -13.32
CA TYR A 82 -11.42 31.59 -13.51
C TYR A 82 -11.09 31.39 -14.99
N THR A 83 -9.83 31.04 -15.27
CA THR A 83 -9.40 30.60 -16.60
C THR A 83 -9.56 29.09 -16.70
N ILE A 84 -10.29 28.63 -17.72
CA ILE A 84 -10.58 27.21 -17.95
C ILE A 84 -10.14 26.83 -19.37
N GLN A 85 -9.49 25.67 -19.48
CA GLN A 85 -9.20 25.00 -20.73
C GLN A 85 -9.74 23.57 -20.67
N ALA A 86 -10.33 23.07 -21.76
CA ALA A 86 -10.74 21.66 -21.79
C ALA A 86 -9.52 20.75 -21.93
N ASP A 87 -9.44 19.71 -21.11
CA ASP A 87 -8.48 18.63 -21.28
C ASP A 87 -9.10 17.59 -22.22
N SER A 88 -8.67 17.58 -23.49
CA SER A 88 -9.27 16.72 -24.52
C SER A 88 -9.07 15.23 -24.24
N ALA A 89 -7.95 14.84 -23.63
CA ALA A 89 -7.65 13.43 -23.38
C ALA A 89 -8.54 12.88 -22.26
N LYS A 90 -8.61 13.59 -21.13
CA LYS A 90 -9.45 13.19 -20.00
C LYS A 90 -10.94 13.36 -20.32
N THR A 91 -11.31 14.35 -21.12
CA THR A 91 -12.69 14.50 -21.62
C THR A 91 -13.11 13.32 -22.51
N ALA A 92 -12.21 12.81 -23.35
CA ALA A 92 -12.50 11.63 -24.17
C ALA A 92 -12.76 10.39 -23.30
N LEU A 93 -12.06 10.24 -22.18
CA LEU A 93 -12.28 9.14 -21.24
C LEU A 93 -13.58 9.28 -20.46
N LEU A 94 -13.92 10.49 -20.01
CA LEU A 94 -15.19 10.78 -19.33
C LEU A 94 -16.41 10.47 -20.21
N THR A 95 -16.28 10.67 -21.52
CA THR A 95 -17.39 10.57 -22.48
C THR A 95 -17.43 9.26 -23.26
N GLN A 96 -16.48 8.34 -23.01
CA GLN A 96 -16.46 7.02 -23.61
C GLN A 96 -17.19 6.01 -22.71
N PRO A 97 -18.29 5.38 -23.16
CA PRO A 97 -18.91 4.29 -22.42
C PRO A 97 -17.94 3.09 -22.37
N PRO A 98 -17.93 2.29 -21.29
CA PRO A 98 -17.20 1.03 -21.31
C PRO A 98 -17.72 0.17 -22.43
N GLN A 99 -16.82 -0.45 -23.17
CA GLN A 99 -17.17 -1.37 -24.23
C GLN A 99 -16.96 -2.79 -23.71
N GLU A 100 -18.04 -3.55 -23.62
CA GLU A 100 -17.95 -5.00 -23.40
C GLU A 100 -17.02 -5.62 -24.44
N ILE A 101 -16.03 -6.37 -23.95
CA ILE A 101 -15.13 -7.12 -24.83
C ILE A 101 -15.91 -8.36 -25.30
N PRO A 102 -15.95 -8.66 -26.61
CA PRO A 102 -16.62 -9.85 -27.12
C PRO A 102 -16.15 -11.11 -26.36
N TYR A 103 -17.12 -11.89 -25.86
CA TYR A 103 -16.88 -13.12 -25.10
C TYR A 103 -16.24 -12.92 -23.71
N GLN A 104 -16.27 -11.71 -23.15
CA GLN A 104 -15.96 -11.52 -21.74
C GLN A 104 -16.99 -12.28 -20.87
N VAL A 105 -16.51 -13.13 -19.97
CA VAL A 105 -17.34 -13.97 -19.10
C VAL A 105 -17.14 -13.69 -17.61
N SER A 106 -16.16 -12.85 -17.27
CA SER A 106 -15.80 -12.46 -15.91
C SER A 106 -15.20 -11.06 -15.89
N GLY A 107 -15.15 -10.46 -14.72
CA GLY A 107 -14.67 -9.11 -14.49
C GLY A 107 -15.63 -8.03 -14.98
N ILE A 108 -15.31 -6.79 -14.64
CA ILE A 108 -16.08 -5.60 -15.00
C ILE A 108 -16.07 -5.43 -16.54
N PRO A 109 -17.23 -5.18 -17.19
CA PRO A 109 -17.31 -4.94 -18.63
C PRO A 109 -16.24 -3.97 -19.16
N GLY A 110 -15.42 -4.41 -20.11
CA GLY A 110 -14.32 -3.60 -20.67
C GLY A 110 -13.01 -3.63 -19.87
N TYR A 111 -13.06 -4.12 -18.63
CA TYR A 111 -11.92 -4.23 -17.71
C TYR A 111 -11.84 -5.61 -17.04
N PRO A 112 -11.58 -6.69 -17.82
CA PRO A 112 -11.67 -8.08 -17.34
C PRO A 112 -10.66 -8.47 -16.25
N CYS A 113 -9.67 -7.62 -15.97
CA CYS A 113 -8.71 -7.79 -14.87
C CYS A 113 -9.28 -7.36 -13.52
N TYR A 114 -10.32 -6.53 -13.50
CA TYR A 114 -10.98 -6.10 -12.26
C TYR A 114 -12.21 -6.96 -12.04
N ARG A 115 -12.26 -7.60 -10.87
CA ARG A 115 -13.43 -8.36 -10.44
C ARG A 115 -14.60 -7.44 -10.10
N THR A 116 -15.82 -7.92 -10.33
CA THR A 116 -17.02 -7.27 -9.77
C THR A 116 -17.07 -7.44 -8.24
N VAL A 117 -17.94 -6.71 -7.55
CA VAL A 117 -18.21 -6.89 -6.11
C VAL A 117 -18.46 -8.37 -5.79
N GLU A 118 -19.31 -9.05 -6.56
CA GLU A 118 -19.67 -10.45 -6.34
C GLU A 118 -18.49 -11.39 -6.56
N GLU A 119 -17.70 -11.17 -7.62
CA GLU A 119 -16.51 -11.98 -7.91
C GLU A 119 -15.44 -11.77 -6.83
N THR A 120 -15.22 -10.54 -6.37
CA THR A 120 -14.31 -10.24 -5.25
C THR A 120 -14.74 -10.98 -3.98
N TYR A 121 -16.02 -10.94 -3.62
CA TYR A 121 -16.53 -11.60 -2.41
C TYR A 121 -16.50 -13.12 -2.54
N ALA A 122 -16.86 -13.67 -3.70
CA ALA A 122 -16.80 -15.11 -3.95
C ALA A 122 -15.36 -15.63 -3.84
N ASP A 123 -14.39 -14.94 -4.46
CA ASP A 123 -13.00 -15.37 -4.46
C ASP A 123 -12.37 -15.26 -3.06
N LEU A 124 -12.59 -14.16 -2.33
CA LEU A 124 -12.00 -13.98 -1.00
C LEU A 124 -12.65 -14.88 0.06
N SER A 125 -13.95 -15.13 -0.03
CA SER A 125 -14.61 -16.11 0.86
C SER A 125 -14.15 -17.54 0.58
N ALA A 126 -13.98 -17.93 -0.69
CA ALA A 126 -13.41 -19.22 -1.08
C ALA A 126 -11.95 -19.34 -0.63
N LEU A 127 -11.16 -18.27 -0.76
CA LEU A 127 -9.78 -18.21 -0.31
C LEU A 127 -9.69 -18.38 1.21
N ALA A 128 -10.56 -17.73 1.98
CA ALA A 128 -10.64 -17.93 3.43
C ALA A 128 -11.00 -19.39 3.79
N ALA A 129 -11.97 -19.99 3.08
CA ALA A 129 -12.36 -21.37 3.28
C ALA A 129 -11.24 -22.38 2.93
N ALA A 130 -10.38 -22.06 1.96
CA ALA A 130 -9.23 -22.87 1.59
C ALA A 130 -8.07 -22.78 2.61
N HIS A 131 -8.00 -21.69 3.39
CA HIS A 131 -6.93 -21.44 4.36
C HIS A 131 -7.46 -21.14 5.78
N PRO A 132 -8.27 -22.03 6.41
CA PRO A 132 -9.01 -21.70 7.63
C PRO A 132 -8.14 -21.42 8.87
N THR A 133 -6.89 -21.86 8.89
CA THR A 133 -5.93 -21.56 9.96
C THR A 133 -5.19 -20.24 9.76
N LEU A 134 -5.28 -19.65 8.56
CA LEU A 134 -4.58 -18.43 8.17
C LEU A 134 -5.54 -17.27 7.84
N ALA A 135 -6.81 -17.56 7.56
CA ALA A 135 -7.75 -16.59 7.02
C ALA A 135 -9.17 -16.75 7.60
N GLN A 136 -9.86 -15.63 7.79
CA GLN A 136 -11.27 -15.58 8.20
C GLN A 136 -12.00 -14.49 7.41
N TRP A 137 -13.18 -14.82 6.90
CA TRP A 137 -14.07 -13.87 6.21
C TRP A 137 -15.12 -13.38 7.20
N VAL A 138 -15.07 -12.10 7.56
CA VAL A 138 -15.83 -11.52 8.67
C VAL A 138 -16.76 -10.44 8.14
N ASP A 139 -18.06 -10.60 8.37
CA ASP A 139 -19.06 -9.54 8.15
C ASP A 139 -18.86 -8.45 9.22
N ILE A 140 -18.71 -7.21 8.77
CA ILE A 140 -18.46 -6.04 9.63
C ILE A 140 -19.60 -5.02 9.61
N GLY A 141 -20.66 -5.24 8.82
CA GLY A 141 -21.80 -4.36 8.70
C GLY A 141 -22.43 -4.37 7.31
N ASP A 142 -23.38 -3.47 7.08
CA ASP A 142 -24.19 -3.43 5.85
C ASP A 142 -23.99 -2.13 5.07
N SER A 143 -24.18 -2.19 3.75
CA SER A 143 -24.27 -1.02 2.88
C SER A 143 -25.62 -0.32 2.95
N TRP A 144 -25.72 0.91 2.43
CA TRP A 144 -26.93 1.70 2.44
C TRP A 144 -28.15 0.93 1.92
N GLU A 145 -28.09 0.41 0.69
CA GLU A 145 -29.24 -0.25 0.05
C GLU A 145 -29.75 -1.41 0.88
N LYS A 146 -28.84 -2.16 1.52
CA LYS A 146 -29.19 -3.30 2.35
C LYS A 146 -29.89 -2.90 3.65
N THR A 147 -29.56 -1.72 4.19
CA THR A 147 -30.25 -1.17 5.36
C THR A 147 -31.66 -0.65 5.04
N GLN A 148 -31.98 -0.41 3.77
CA GLN A 148 -33.27 0.17 3.36
C GLN A 148 -34.41 -0.86 3.30
N PRO A 149 -35.50 -0.69 4.08
CA PRO A 149 -36.63 -1.62 4.06
C PRO A 149 -37.33 -1.67 2.69
N GLY A 150 -37.27 -2.83 2.04
CA GLY A 150 -37.94 -3.06 0.75
C GLY A 150 -37.21 -2.44 -0.45
N GLY A 151 -35.96 -2.00 -0.28
CA GLY A 151 -35.05 -1.55 -1.33
C GLY A 151 -34.35 -2.70 -2.07
N SER A 152 -33.27 -2.36 -2.79
CA SER A 152 -32.35 -3.34 -3.38
C SER A 152 -31.77 -4.27 -2.31
N PRO A 153 -31.29 -5.48 -2.66
CA PRO A 153 -30.69 -6.38 -1.67
C PRO A 153 -29.42 -5.81 -1.00
N GLY A 154 -28.75 -4.85 -1.65
CA GLY A 154 -27.48 -4.26 -1.22
C GLY A 154 -26.41 -5.32 -0.91
N TYR A 155 -25.44 -4.99 -0.06
CA TYR A 155 -24.32 -5.87 0.28
C TYR A 155 -23.97 -5.80 1.76
N ASP A 156 -23.58 -6.94 2.34
CA ASP A 156 -22.71 -6.93 3.52
C ASP A 156 -21.36 -6.31 3.15
N ILE A 157 -20.71 -5.70 4.12
CA ILE A 157 -19.33 -5.24 4.06
C ILE A 157 -18.50 -6.26 4.82
N TYR A 158 -17.49 -6.80 4.16
CA TYR A 158 -16.66 -7.84 4.74
C TYR A 158 -15.20 -7.39 4.93
N ALA A 159 -14.58 -7.91 5.97
CA ALA A 159 -13.14 -7.89 6.17
C ALA A 159 -12.57 -9.32 6.04
N LEU A 160 -11.52 -9.47 5.23
CA LEU A 160 -10.66 -10.66 5.26
C LEU A 160 -9.57 -10.46 6.31
N VAL A 161 -9.59 -11.29 7.35
CA VAL A 161 -8.59 -11.28 8.42
C VAL A 161 -7.56 -12.37 8.15
N LEU A 162 -6.30 -11.99 8.01
CA LEU A 162 -5.18 -12.88 7.71
C LEU A 162 -4.20 -12.93 8.88
N THR A 163 -4.02 -14.12 9.47
CA THR A 163 -3.08 -14.39 10.54
C THR A 163 -2.98 -15.90 10.79
N ASN A 164 -1.79 -16.40 11.11
CA ASN A 164 -1.60 -17.77 11.54
C ASN A 164 -2.11 -17.96 12.98
N GLN A 165 -3.28 -18.58 13.11
CA GLN A 165 -3.96 -18.82 14.38
C GLN A 165 -3.21 -19.81 15.28
N ASN A 166 -2.29 -20.60 14.73
CA ASN A 166 -1.47 -21.54 15.51
C ASN A 166 -0.33 -20.85 16.28
N ILE A 167 -0.03 -19.58 15.96
CA ILE A 167 0.96 -18.76 16.67
C ILE A 167 0.20 -17.74 17.52
N PRO A 168 0.04 -17.99 18.84
CA PRO A 168 -0.72 -17.11 19.72
C PRO A 168 0.09 -15.88 20.14
N GLY A 169 -0.61 -14.89 20.70
CA GLY A 169 -0.02 -13.69 21.29
C GLY A 169 -0.51 -12.43 20.60
N PRO A 170 -0.24 -11.26 21.20
CA PRO A 170 -0.57 -10.00 20.57
C PRO A 170 0.29 -9.83 19.31
N LYS A 171 -0.37 -9.64 18.17
CA LYS A 171 0.29 -9.33 16.90
C LYS A 171 0.00 -7.87 16.54
N PRO A 172 0.98 -7.13 15.99
CA PRO A 172 0.70 -5.85 15.36
C PRO A 172 -0.31 -6.02 14.24
N LYS A 173 -1.09 -4.97 14.00
CA LYS A 173 -2.21 -4.99 13.06
C LYS A 173 -1.95 -4.09 11.87
N PHE A 174 -2.18 -4.62 10.68
CA PHE A 174 -2.20 -3.83 9.45
C PHE A 174 -3.65 -3.79 8.94
N PHE A 175 -4.17 -2.60 8.67
CA PHE A 175 -5.49 -2.43 8.09
C PHE A 175 -5.37 -1.81 6.70
N LEU A 176 -5.93 -2.50 5.71
CA LEU A 176 -5.99 -2.06 4.33
C LEU A 176 -7.46 -2.01 3.92
N MET A 177 -7.92 -0.86 3.42
CA MET A 177 -9.22 -0.76 2.78
C MET A 177 -9.12 -0.20 1.38
N ALA A 178 -10.12 -0.50 0.57
CA ALA A 178 -10.19 -0.11 -0.83
C ALA A 178 -11.63 0.23 -1.23
N ALA A 179 -11.75 0.89 -2.38
CA ALA A 179 -13.04 1.14 -3.05
C ALA A 179 -14.03 1.89 -2.17
N ILE A 180 -13.55 2.90 -1.42
CA ILE A 180 -14.42 3.85 -0.72
C ILE A 180 -15.06 4.82 -1.72
N HIS A 181 -14.34 5.21 -2.78
CA HIS A 181 -14.96 5.81 -3.97
C HIS A 181 -15.19 4.75 -5.04
N ALA A 182 -16.38 4.76 -5.61
CA ALA A 182 -16.88 3.68 -6.45
C ALA A 182 -16.16 3.54 -7.80
N ARG A 183 -15.78 4.63 -8.46
CA ARG A 183 -15.13 4.60 -9.79
C ARG A 183 -13.67 4.18 -9.79
N GLU A 184 -13.04 4.02 -8.64
CA GLU A 184 -11.60 3.79 -8.50
C GLU A 184 -11.30 2.28 -8.66
N LEU A 185 -11.32 1.75 -9.90
CA LEU A 185 -11.30 0.29 -10.15
C LEU A 185 -10.06 -0.42 -9.60
N THR A 186 -8.90 0.23 -9.68
CA THR A 186 -7.60 -0.35 -9.28
C THR A 186 -7.53 -0.74 -7.81
N THR A 187 -8.29 -0.08 -6.93
CA THR A 187 -8.12 -0.21 -5.48
C THR A 187 -8.55 -1.59 -4.99
N ALA A 188 -9.75 -2.04 -5.37
CA ALA A 188 -10.32 -3.30 -4.91
C ALA A 188 -9.47 -4.48 -5.35
N GLU A 189 -9.09 -4.51 -6.63
CA GLU A 189 -8.26 -5.57 -7.18
C GLU A 189 -6.85 -5.58 -6.57
N THR A 190 -6.24 -4.41 -6.29
CA THR A 190 -4.95 -4.34 -5.57
C THR A 190 -5.05 -4.98 -4.17
N ALA A 191 -6.10 -4.67 -3.41
CA ALA A 191 -6.33 -5.25 -2.09
C ALA A 191 -6.58 -6.77 -2.14
N THR A 192 -7.37 -7.23 -3.11
CA THR A 192 -7.63 -8.65 -3.35
C THR A 192 -6.35 -9.40 -3.71
N ARG A 193 -5.55 -8.87 -4.64
CA ARG A 193 -4.27 -9.48 -5.05
C ARG A 193 -3.24 -9.51 -3.93
N PHE A 194 -3.23 -8.51 -3.05
CA PHE A 194 -2.39 -8.53 -1.87
C PHE A 194 -2.74 -9.70 -0.93
N ALA A 195 -4.04 -9.96 -0.70
CA ALA A 195 -4.48 -11.12 0.08
C ALA A 195 -4.06 -12.46 -0.57
N GLU A 196 -4.27 -12.58 -1.88
CA GLU A 196 -3.84 -13.75 -2.66
C GLU A 196 -2.33 -13.97 -2.56
N TYR A 197 -1.53 -12.92 -2.69
CA TYR A 197 -0.07 -13.00 -2.59
C TYR A 197 0.35 -13.57 -1.25
N LEU A 198 -0.19 -13.06 -0.14
CA LEU A 198 0.18 -13.51 1.20
C LEU A 198 -0.15 -14.99 1.41
N LEU A 199 -1.36 -15.42 1.07
CA LEU A 199 -1.81 -16.80 1.30
C LEU A 199 -1.15 -17.80 0.34
N ASN A 200 -1.00 -17.46 -0.94
CA ASN A 200 -0.38 -18.35 -1.94
C ASN A 200 1.13 -18.53 -1.73
N ASN A 201 1.77 -17.58 -1.04
CA ASN A 201 3.20 -17.62 -0.76
C ASN A 201 3.55 -17.95 0.70
N TYR A 202 2.55 -18.18 1.57
CA TYR A 202 2.80 -18.73 2.89
C TYR A 202 3.54 -20.07 2.79
N GLY A 203 4.64 -20.22 3.51
CA GLY A 203 5.48 -21.42 3.42
C GLY A 203 6.57 -21.36 2.35
N ARG A 204 6.50 -20.42 1.40
CA ARG A 204 7.37 -20.34 0.21
C ARG A 204 8.18 -19.06 0.15
N ASP A 205 7.54 -17.94 0.44
CA ASP A 205 8.18 -16.64 0.59
C ASP A 205 8.41 -16.34 2.07
N PRO A 206 9.64 -15.96 2.48
CA PRO A 206 9.95 -15.71 3.88
C PRO A 206 9.22 -14.51 4.45
N ASP A 207 8.98 -13.46 3.67
CA ASP A 207 8.29 -12.26 4.15
C ASP A 207 6.79 -12.48 4.27
N ALA A 208 6.14 -13.16 3.32
CA ALA A 208 4.74 -13.57 3.44
C ALA A 208 4.53 -14.51 4.64
N THR A 209 5.47 -15.42 4.89
CA THR A 209 5.44 -16.32 6.05
C THR A 209 5.60 -15.54 7.35
N PHE A 210 6.59 -14.64 7.43
CA PHE A 210 6.77 -13.73 8.57
C PHE A 210 5.48 -12.94 8.85
N LEU A 211 4.92 -12.30 7.83
CA LEU A 211 3.73 -11.46 7.98
C LEU A 211 2.56 -12.25 8.55
N LEU A 212 2.23 -13.41 7.99
CA LEU A 212 1.12 -14.22 8.49
C LEU A 212 1.41 -14.81 9.88
N ASP A 213 2.66 -15.14 10.19
CA ASP A 213 3.03 -15.67 11.50
C ASP A 213 2.96 -14.61 12.61
N TYR A 214 3.38 -13.38 12.34
CA TYR A 214 3.66 -12.36 13.35
C TYR A 214 2.91 -11.03 13.16
N THR A 215 1.97 -10.94 12.23
CA THR A 215 1.07 -9.79 12.01
C THR A 215 -0.38 -10.28 11.92
N GLU A 216 -1.34 -9.43 12.24
CA GLU A 216 -2.75 -9.62 11.92
C GLU A 216 -3.16 -8.59 10.87
N ILE A 217 -3.50 -9.05 9.66
CA ILE A 217 -3.76 -8.20 8.51
C ILE A 217 -5.26 -8.21 8.23
N HIS A 218 -5.89 -7.04 8.19
CA HIS A 218 -7.32 -6.86 7.95
C HIS A 218 -7.50 -6.16 6.60
N ILE A 219 -8.26 -6.77 5.69
CA ILE A 219 -8.46 -6.24 4.34
C ILE A 219 -9.96 -6.05 4.10
N VAL A 220 -10.40 -4.81 3.89
CA VAL A 220 -11.75 -4.47 3.41
C VAL A 220 -11.68 -4.13 1.92
N PRO A 221 -11.98 -5.08 1.02
CA PRO A 221 -11.75 -4.91 -0.42
C PRO A 221 -12.81 -4.01 -1.09
N GLN A 222 -14.01 -3.91 -0.51
CA GLN A 222 -15.13 -3.12 -1.01
C GLN A 222 -15.74 -2.34 0.15
N ALA A 223 -15.30 -1.09 0.33
CA ALA A 223 -15.87 -0.19 1.35
C ALA A 223 -17.19 0.46 0.92
N ASN A 224 -17.45 0.52 -0.39
CA ASN A 224 -18.64 1.11 -1.00
C ASN A 224 -19.20 0.18 -2.08
N PRO A 225 -19.75 -0.99 -1.71
CA PRO A 225 -20.19 -1.98 -2.68
C PRO A 225 -21.39 -1.50 -3.51
N ASP A 226 -22.34 -0.75 -2.94
CA ASP A 226 -23.50 -0.23 -3.69
C ASP A 226 -23.05 0.78 -4.76
N GLY A 227 -22.23 1.76 -4.38
CA GLY A 227 -21.67 2.72 -5.34
C GLY A 227 -20.82 2.01 -6.38
N ARG A 228 -20.03 1.00 -5.99
CA ARG A 228 -19.23 0.20 -6.93
C ARG A 228 -20.10 -0.42 -8.02
N LYS A 229 -21.30 -0.90 -7.72
CA LYS A 229 -22.23 -1.43 -8.74
C LYS A 229 -22.61 -0.38 -9.79
N MET A 230 -22.75 0.88 -9.40
CA MET A 230 -22.95 1.97 -10.36
C MET A 230 -21.72 2.15 -11.26
N ALA A 231 -20.51 2.10 -10.69
CA ALA A 231 -19.29 2.21 -11.48
C ALA A 231 -19.06 1.02 -12.43
N GLU A 232 -19.49 -0.19 -12.05
CA GLU A 232 -19.40 -1.39 -12.89
C GLU A 232 -20.26 -1.32 -14.16
N THR A 233 -21.31 -0.49 -14.19
CA THR A 233 -22.09 -0.22 -15.41
C THR A 233 -21.38 0.75 -16.36
N GLY A 234 -20.31 1.40 -15.89
CA GLY A 234 -19.55 2.39 -16.64
C GLY A 234 -19.70 3.83 -16.19
N GLU A 235 -20.48 4.07 -15.14
CA GLU A 235 -20.65 5.41 -14.62
C GLU A 235 -19.40 5.84 -13.84
N TYR A 236 -19.04 7.12 -13.94
CA TYR A 236 -17.97 7.71 -13.10
C TYR A 236 -18.51 8.01 -11.68
N TRP A 237 -19.30 7.08 -11.13
CA TRP A 237 -19.93 7.18 -9.82
C TRP A 237 -18.86 7.23 -8.72
N ARG A 238 -18.96 8.18 -7.80
CA ARG A 238 -17.98 8.38 -6.73
C ARG A 238 -18.52 7.94 -5.37
N LYS A 239 -19.72 8.42 -5.02
CA LYS A 239 -20.34 8.36 -3.70
C LYS A 239 -20.92 6.98 -3.38
N ASN A 240 -21.52 6.78 -2.20
CA ASN A 240 -22.45 5.65 -2.01
C ASN A 240 -23.76 5.91 -2.78
N THR A 241 -24.80 5.13 -2.52
CA THR A 241 -26.11 5.27 -3.18
C THR A 241 -27.22 5.78 -2.27
N ASP A 242 -26.87 6.50 -1.18
CA ASP A 242 -27.86 7.14 -0.31
C ASP A 242 -28.72 8.15 -1.08
N ASP A 243 -30.01 7.84 -1.23
CA ASP A 243 -30.97 8.63 -1.98
C ASP A 243 -32.03 9.30 -1.09
N ASP A 244 -31.84 9.35 0.22
CA ASP A 244 -32.79 9.97 1.15
C ASP A 244 -32.23 11.17 1.95
N ASP A 245 -30.91 11.36 1.97
CA ASP A 245 -30.23 12.44 2.69
C ASP A 245 -30.09 13.76 1.89
N GLY A 246 -31.20 14.16 1.26
CA GLY A 246 -31.44 15.52 0.74
C GLY A 246 -31.32 15.67 -0.78
N CYS A 247 -30.41 14.95 -1.44
CA CYS A 247 -30.39 14.85 -2.90
C CYS A 247 -30.92 13.48 -3.32
N THR A 248 -31.97 13.47 -4.12
CA THR A 248 -32.68 12.23 -4.49
C THR A 248 -32.71 12.01 -6.02
N THR A 249 -31.96 12.83 -6.76
CA THR A 249 -31.99 12.85 -8.22
C THR A 249 -30.82 12.05 -8.75
N TYR A 250 -31.08 11.02 -9.55
CA TYR A 250 -30.03 10.33 -10.31
C TYR A 250 -29.44 11.30 -11.37
N PRO A 251 -28.10 11.35 -11.54
CA PRO A 251 -27.07 10.54 -10.88
C PRO A 251 -26.38 11.24 -9.67
N ASP A 252 -27.00 12.27 -9.09
CA ASP A 252 -26.33 13.19 -8.15
C ASP A 252 -26.51 12.84 -6.66
N TYR A 253 -27.32 11.83 -6.32
CA TYR A 253 -27.53 11.40 -4.93
C TYR A 253 -26.30 10.69 -4.35
N GLY A 254 -26.33 10.39 -3.05
CA GLY A 254 -25.26 9.74 -2.30
C GLY A 254 -24.41 10.72 -1.48
N THR A 255 -23.62 10.16 -0.58
CA THR A 255 -22.63 10.82 0.27
C THR A 255 -21.22 10.40 -0.12
N ASP A 256 -20.29 11.36 -0.12
CA ASP A 256 -18.86 11.07 -0.21
C ASP A 256 -18.38 10.48 1.12
N LEU A 257 -18.18 9.16 1.14
CA LEU A 257 -17.78 8.41 2.32
C LEU A 257 -16.43 8.91 2.90
N ASN A 258 -15.54 9.46 2.05
CA ASN A 258 -14.28 10.06 2.49
C ASN A 258 -14.39 11.56 2.83
N ARG A 259 -15.62 12.06 3.06
CA ARG A 259 -15.93 13.32 3.75
C ARG A 259 -16.82 13.12 4.98
N ASN A 260 -17.26 11.89 5.21
CA ASN A 260 -18.25 11.55 6.20
C ASN A 260 -17.64 11.01 7.51
N SER A 261 -16.31 10.83 7.59
CA SER A 261 -15.70 10.33 8.83
C SER A 261 -15.97 11.25 10.02
N SER A 262 -16.12 10.65 11.21
CA SER A 262 -16.54 11.36 12.43
C SER A 262 -15.56 12.41 12.96
N PHE A 263 -14.27 12.30 12.61
CA PHE A 263 -13.22 13.23 13.06
C PHE A 263 -13.09 14.42 12.10
N MET A 264 -13.09 15.63 12.66
CA MET A 264 -12.97 16.89 11.91
C MET A 264 -13.97 17.01 10.75
N TRP A 265 -15.17 16.46 10.92
CA TRP A 265 -16.23 16.51 9.92
C TRP A 265 -16.71 17.95 9.63
N GLY A 266 -17.04 18.21 8.37
CA GLY A 266 -17.68 19.44 7.94
C GLY A 266 -16.79 20.68 7.86
N GLY A 267 -15.47 20.50 7.89
CA GLY A 267 -14.48 21.53 7.58
C GLY A 267 -14.27 21.76 6.07
N SER A 268 -13.15 22.41 5.75
CA SER A 268 -12.74 22.74 4.37
C SER A 268 -12.67 21.53 3.44
N GLY A 269 -12.94 21.73 2.15
CA GLY A 269 -12.90 20.67 1.13
C GLY A 269 -14.02 19.64 1.20
N SER A 270 -15.05 19.92 1.99
CA SER A 270 -16.29 19.15 2.05
C SER A 270 -17.48 20.07 1.72
N SER A 271 -18.54 19.52 1.13
CA SER A 271 -19.73 20.29 0.75
C SER A 271 -20.92 19.96 1.64
N GLY A 272 -21.68 21.00 2.03
CA GLY A 272 -22.99 20.85 2.66
C GLY A 272 -24.15 20.80 1.65
N TYR A 273 -23.87 20.92 0.35
CA TYR A 273 -24.88 20.78 -0.70
C TYR A 273 -25.03 19.30 -1.07
N ALA A 274 -26.23 18.74 -0.87
CA ALA A 274 -26.48 17.30 -0.98
C ALA A 274 -26.18 16.71 -2.37
N CYS A 275 -26.36 17.49 -3.45
CA CYS A 275 -26.06 17.04 -4.81
C CYS A 275 -24.60 17.29 -5.22
N SER A 276 -23.71 17.60 -4.26
CA SER A 276 -22.27 17.74 -4.52
C SER A 276 -21.60 16.36 -4.58
N GLU A 277 -20.58 16.22 -5.42
CA GLU A 277 -19.69 15.05 -5.46
C GLU A 277 -18.87 14.87 -4.17
N THR A 278 -18.71 15.96 -3.42
CA THR A 278 -18.04 16.00 -2.11
C THR A 278 -19.04 16.23 -0.97
N TYR A 279 -20.30 15.86 -1.15
CA TYR A 279 -21.31 15.97 -0.10
C TYR A 279 -20.90 15.13 1.11
N ARG A 280 -20.85 15.76 2.27
CA ARG A 280 -20.32 15.16 3.51
C ARG A 280 -21.34 14.35 4.30
N GLY A 281 -22.57 14.19 3.81
CA GLY A 281 -23.69 13.65 4.57
C GLY A 281 -24.33 14.69 5.50
N PRO A 282 -25.44 14.35 6.17
CA PRO A 282 -26.15 15.25 7.09
C PRO A 282 -25.46 15.40 8.45
N SER A 283 -24.62 14.43 8.85
CA SER A 283 -23.94 14.41 10.15
C SER A 283 -22.66 13.55 10.09
N PRO A 284 -21.71 13.71 11.04
CA PRO A 284 -20.52 12.86 11.10
C PRO A 284 -20.88 11.38 11.24
N ALA A 285 -20.29 10.54 10.39
CA ALA A 285 -20.53 9.10 10.31
C ALA A 285 -22.03 8.74 10.14
N SER A 286 -22.76 9.50 9.31
CA SER A 286 -24.16 9.19 8.96
C SER A 286 -24.28 7.89 8.18
N GLU A 287 -23.34 7.61 7.28
CA GLU A 287 -23.47 6.49 6.35
C GLU A 287 -23.21 5.14 7.05
N PRO A 288 -24.02 4.09 6.80
CA PRO A 288 -23.84 2.79 7.42
C PRO A 288 -22.49 2.15 7.05
N GLU A 289 -21.96 2.40 5.85
CA GLU A 289 -20.63 1.93 5.45
C GLU A 289 -19.53 2.53 6.33
N VAL A 290 -19.60 3.84 6.59
CA VAL A 290 -18.64 4.54 7.45
C VAL A 290 -18.76 4.04 8.89
N GLN A 291 -19.99 3.85 9.38
CA GLN A 291 -20.21 3.30 10.73
C GLN A 291 -19.63 1.90 10.87
N ALA A 292 -19.88 1.00 9.90
CA ALA A 292 -19.36 -0.36 9.89
C ALA A 292 -17.83 -0.38 9.98
N ILE A 293 -17.15 0.38 9.11
CA ILE A 293 -15.68 0.44 9.06
C ILE A 293 -15.12 1.05 10.35
N GLN A 294 -15.66 2.19 10.81
CA GLN A 294 -15.14 2.85 12.00
C GLN A 294 -15.35 2.01 13.26
N ASN A 295 -16.50 1.35 13.40
CA ASN A 295 -16.78 0.47 14.53
C ASN A 295 -15.87 -0.76 14.52
N TYR A 296 -15.64 -1.35 13.35
CA TYR A 296 -14.72 -2.48 13.22
C TYR A 296 -13.28 -2.09 13.61
N VAL A 297 -12.76 -0.99 13.05
CA VAL A 297 -11.40 -0.50 13.33
C VAL A 297 -11.21 -0.12 14.80
N ARG A 298 -12.19 0.56 15.43
CA ARG A 298 -12.21 0.79 16.89
C ARG A 298 -12.19 -0.51 17.70
N GLY A 299 -12.81 -1.56 17.18
CA GLY A 299 -12.85 -2.88 17.83
C GLY A 299 -11.50 -3.61 17.81
N ILE A 300 -10.64 -3.32 16.83
CA ILE A 300 -9.36 -4.02 16.65
C ILE A 300 -8.13 -3.18 17.04
N PHE A 301 -8.19 -1.84 17.00
CA PHE A 301 -7.10 -0.97 17.42
C PHE A 301 -7.40 -0.28 18.76
N PRO A 302 -6.42 -0.18 19.65
CA PRO A 302 -6.56 0.68 20.82
C PRO A 302 -6.57 2.16 20.38
N ASP A 303 -7.26 3.00 21.14
CA ASP A 303 -7.00 4.44 21.14
C ASP A 303 -5.63 4.67 21.83
N GLN A 304 -4.68 5.18 21.06
CA GLN A 304 -3.29 5.38 21.48
C GLN A 304 -2.95 6.86 21.65
N ARG A 305 -3.89 7.79 21.44
CA ARG A 305 -3.60 9.22 21.34
C ARG A 305 -4.43 10.02 22.34
N GLY A 306 -3.90 11.15 22.80
CA GLY A 306 -4.68 12.06 23.65
C GLY A 306 -5.79 12.78 22.86
N SER A 307 -6.82 13.25 23.57
CA SER A 307 -7.99 13.88 22.95
C SER A 307 -7.72 15.27 22.35
N ASN A 308 -6.58 15.92 22.66
CA ASN A 308 -6.25 17.21 22.05
C ASN A 308 -5.61 17.02 20.69
N LEU A 309 -5.88 17.90 19.72
CA LEU A 309 -5.25 17.88 18.39
C LEU A 309 -3.70 17.98 18.40
N SER A 310 -3.12 18.45 19.50
CA SER A 310 -1.66 18.55 19.68
C SER A 310 -1.02 17.30 20.29
N ASP A 311 -1.81 16.34 20.80
CA ASP A 311 -1.26 15.18 21.49
C ASP A 311 -0.68 14.20 20.46
N PRO A 312 0.58 13.74 20.58
CA PRO A 312 1.12 12.71 19.71
C PRO A 312 0.67 11.32 20.17
N ALA A 313 0.58 10.39 19.21
CA ALA A 313 0.65 8.97 19.53
C ALA A 313 2.05 8.66 20.12
N PRO A 314 2.16 7.75 21.10
CA PRO A 314 3.44 7.39 21.70
C PRO A 314 4.33 6.69 20.67
N ALA A 315 5.65 6.74 20.87
CA ALA A 315 6.61 6.20 19.92
C ALA A 315 6.46 4.67 19.72
N ASP A 316 5.95 3.95 20.71
CA ASP A 316 5.66 2.52 20.65
C ASP A 316 4.22 2.20 20.22
N ALA A 317 3.44 3.21 19.79
CA ALA A 317 2.14 2.96 19.18
C ALA A 317 2.29 2.02 17.98
N THR A 318 1.35 1.11 17.86
CA THR A 318 1.29 0.04 16.87
C THR A 318 0.15 0.30 15.89
N GLY A 319 0.28 -0.26 14.69
CA GLY A 319 -0.76 -0.23 13.68
C GLY A 319 -0.44 0.69 12.51
N VAL A 320 -0.65 0.17 11.30
CA VAL A 320 -0.66 0.95 10.06
C VAL A 320 -2.04 0.82 9.44
N PHE A 321 -2.59 1.94 9.00
CA PHE A 321 -3.86 2.03 8.30
C PHE A 321 -3.60 2.61 6.90
N ILE A 322 -4.05 1.91 5.85
CA ILE A 322 -3.98 2.41 4.48
C ILE A 322 -5.38 2.36 3.87
N THR A 323 -5.84 3.49 3.34
CA THR A 323 -6.97 3.54 2.41
C THR A 323 -6.44 3.71 0.99
N LEU A 324 -6.79 2.76 0.11
CA LEU A 324 -6.44 2.80 -1.30
C LEU A 324 -7.49 3.60 -2.06
N HIS A 325 -6.99 4.59 -2.79
CA HIS A 325 -7.73 5.44 -3.71
C HIS A 325 -7.12 5.38 -5.12
N SER A 326 -7.79 5.95 -6.11
CA SER A 326 -7.15 6.34 -7.37
C SER A 326 -7.75 7.65 -7.89
N TYR A 327 -6.99 8.52 -8.51
CA TYR A 327 -5.63 8.35 -9.01
C TYR A 327 -4.80 9.60 -8.73
N SER A 328 -3.48 9.51 -8.97
CA SER A 328 -2.50 10.62 -9.07
C SER A 328 -1.08 10.17 -8.70
N GLN A 329 -0.87 8.90 -8.34
CA GLN A 329 0.42 8.36 -7.86
C GLN A 329 0.93 9.12 -6.62
N LEU A 330 0.12 9.15 -5.55
CA LEU A 330 0.42 9.86 -4.30
C LEU A 330 0.49 8.93 -3.09
N VAL A 331 1.33 9.30 -2.13
CA VAL A 331 1.30 8.77 -0.76
C VAL A 331 1.03 9.94 0.18
N LEU A 332 -0.15 9.96 0.79
CA LEU A 332 -0.62 11.06 1.62
C LEU A 332 -0.68 10.65 3.08
N TRP A 333 -0.37 11.57 3.99
CA TRP A 333 -0.52 11.39 5.43
C TRP A 333 -1.22 12.59 6.09
N PRO A 334 -1.80 12.40 7.30
CA PRO A 334 -2.44 13.47 8.05
C PRO A 334 -1.56 14.71 8.33
N TRP A 335 -2.13 15.90 8.42
CA TRP A 335 -3.57 16.19 8.31
C TRP A 335 -4.01 16.49 6.88
N GLY A 336 -5.20 15.99 6.53
CA GLY A 336 -5.97 16.36 5.35
C GLY A 336 -6.88 17.57 5.58
N PHE A 337 -7.50 17.70 6.75
CA PHE A 337 -8.53 18.72 7.00
C PHE A 337 -8.01 20.17 7.01
N ASP A 338 -6.74 20.38 7.34
CA ASP A 338 -6.09 21.70 7.39
C ASP A 338 -4.54 21.58 7.30
N TYR A 339 -3.88 22.70 7.06
CA TYR A 339 -2.44 22.79 6.77
C TYR A 339 -1.46 22.60 7.95
N PRO A 340 -1.81 22.82 9.23
CA PRO A 340 -0.89 22.52 10.32
C PRO A 340 -0.40 21.07 10.26
N GLN A 341 0.82 20.84 10.74
CA GLN A 341 1.38 19.49 10.78
C GLN A 341 0.75 18.65 11.89
N ALA A 342 0.59 17.36 11.63
CA ALA A 342 0.24 16.37 12.65
C ALA A 342 1.29 16.30 13.77
N PRO A 343 0.91 16.00 15.02
CA PRO A 343 1.88 15.85 16.11
C PRO A 343 3.00 14.83 15.85
N ASN A 344 2.72 13.77 15.08
CA ASN A 344 3.71 12.77 14.64
C ASN A 344 4.22 13.02 13.20
N HIS A 345 4.15 14.25 12.69
CA HIS A 345 4.42 14.57 11.29
C HIS A 345 5.77 14.04 10.79
N THR A 346 6.86 14.20 11.54
CA THR A 346 8.17 13.68 11.12
C THR A 346 8.14 12.17 10.89
N GLN A 347 7.57 11.42 11.83
CA GLN A 347 7.49 9.95 11.71
C GLN A 347 6.56 9.52 10.57
N LEU A 348 5.43 10.21 10.39
CA LEU A 348 4.51 9.96 9.28
C LEU A 348 5.16 10.25 7.93
N GLN A 349 5.90 11.35 7.81
CA GLN A 349 6.66 11.68 6.61
C GLN A 349 7.73 10.62 6.32
N THR A 350 8.53 10.21 7.33
CA THR A 350 9.58 9.21 7.14
C THR A 350 9.00 7.89 6.61
N LEU A 351 7.91 7.39 7.19
CA LEU A 351 7.24 6.17 6.72
C LEU A 351 6.53 6.37 5.37
N GLY A 352 5.86 7.51 5.15
CA GLY A 352 5.28 7.87 3.85
C GLY A 352 6.33 7.87 2.72
N ARG A 353 7.54 8.35 3.00
CA ARG A 353 8.66 8.30 2.06
C ARG A 353 9.24 6.92 1.88
N LYS A 354 9.19 6.02 2.88
CA LYS A 354 9.50 4.59 2.65
C LYS A 354 8.55 4.00 1.62
N PHE A 355 7.25 4.25 1.72
CA PHE A 355 6.28 3.79 0.73
C PHE A 355 6.56 4.36 -0.66
N ALA A 356 6.81 5.67 -0.74
CA ALA A 356 7.17 6.36 -1.99
C ALA A 356 8.47 5.84 -2.62
N TYR A 357 9.40 5.30 -1.84
CA TYR A 357 10.59 4.63 -2.39
C TYR A 357 10.19 3.39 -3.20
N PHE A 358 9.24 2.60 -2.68
CA PHE A 358 8.82 1.35 -3.31
C PHE A 358 7.97 1.57 -4.56
N ASN A 359 6.94 2.41 -4.49
CA ASN A 359 6.02 2.61 -5.60
C ASN A 359 6.39 3.81 -6.50
N GLY A 360 7.39 4.60 -6.14
CA GLY A 360 7.82 5.78 -6.92
C GLY A 360 6.83 6.95 -6.88
N TYR A 361 5.86 6.94 -5.95
CA TYR A 361 4.81 7.95 -5.87
C TYR A 361 5.29 9.23 -5.18
N SER A 362 4.52 10.32 -5.33
CA SER A 362 4.82 11.59 -4.65
C SER A 362 4.32 11.56 -3.20
N PRO A 363 5.22 11.65 -2.19
CA PRO A 363 4.84 11.71 -0.79
C PRO A 363 4.52 13.15 -0.36
N SER A 364 3.39 13.38 0.31
CA SER A 364 3.09 14.69 0.93
C SER A 364 2.09 14.60 2.08
N GLN A 365 2.01 15.64 2.90
CA GLN A 365 0.87 15.81 3.80
C GLN A 365 -0.40 16.00 2.94
N ALA A 366 -1.51 15.34 3.30
CA ALA A 366 -2.73 15.31 2.50
C ALA A 366 -3.25 16.71 2.14
N SER A 367 -3.21 17.67 3.07
CA SER A 367 -3.63 19.05 2.82
C SER A 367 -2.74 19.85 1.85
N ASP A 368 -1.52 19.39 1.54
CA ASP A 368 -0.69 20.00 0.49
C ASP A 368 -1.23 19.71 -0.92
N LEU A 369 -2.07 18.67 -1.08
CA LEU A 369 -2.90 18.49 -2.27
C LEU A 369 -4.03 19.53 -2.24
N TYR A 370 -4.91 19.44 -1.23
CA TYR A 370 -5.85 20.47 -0.79
C TYR A 370 -6.46 20.06 0.54
N PRO A 371 -6.97 21.01 1.36
CA PRO A 371 -7.71 20.67 2.56
C PRO A 371 -8.95 19.83 2.23
N ALA A 372 -9.12 18.70 2.92
CA ALA A 372 -10.26 17.80 2.83
C ALA A 372 -10.64 17.30 4.24
N ALA A 373 -11.78 17.75 4.73
CA ALA A 373 -12.27 17.43 6.07
C ALA A 373 -13.16 16.17 6.08
N GLY A 374 -13.10 15.40 7.17
CA GLY A 374 -13.86 14.16 7.35
C GLY A 374 -13.31 12.97 6.55
N THR A 375 -12.00 12.94 6.29
CA THR A 375 -11.32 11.83 5.60
C THR A 375 -11.02 10.67 6.56
N THR A 376 -10.88 9.48 6.01
CA THR A 376 -10.68 8.24 6.78
C THR A 376 -9.31 8.16 7.44
N ASP A 377 -8.26 8.65 6.78
CA ASP A 377 -6.89 8.68 7.31
C ASP A 377 -6.74 9.67 8.48
N ASP A 378 -7.30 10.87 8.37
CA ASP A 378 -7.37 11.84 9.47
C ASP A 378 -8.14 11.28 10.66
N TRP A 379 -9.21 10.53 10.43
CA TRP A 379 -9.96 9.86 11.49
C TRP A 379 -9.13 8.76 12.17
N ALA A 380 -8.50 7.86 11.40
CA ALA A 380 -7.72 6.76 11.95
C ALA A 380 -6.52 7.26 12.78
N TYR A 381 -5.83 8.31 12.34
CA TYR A 381 -4.76 8.93 13.11
C TYR A 381 -5.29 9.81 14.25
N GLY A 382 -6.29 10.66 13.97
CA GLY A 382 -6.73 11.69 14.90
C GLY A 382 -7.54 11.17 16.07
N GLU A 383 -8.33 10.12 15.87
CA GLU A 383 -9.05 9.44 16.95
C GLU A 383 -8.19 8.36 17.63
N LEU A 384 -7.47 7.53 16.87
CA LEU A 384 -6.86 6.30 17.43
C LEU A 384 -5.33 6.33 17.51
N GLY A 385 -4.67 7.33 16.90
CA GLY A 385 -3.21 7.41 16.85
C GLY A 385 -2.56 6.37 15.93
N ILE A 386 -3.32 5.73 15.03
CA ILE A 386 -2.80 4.76 14.06
C ILE A 386 -1.98 5.51 13.00
N ALA A 387 -0.86 4.95 12.55
CA ALA A 387 -0.11 5.55 11.44
C ALA A 387 -0.91 5.37 10.14
N ALA A 388 -1.66 6.40 9.75
CA ALA A 388 -2.65 6.34 8.69
C ALA A 388 -2.18 7.03 7.40
N TYR A 389 -2.52 6.43 6.25
CA TYR A 389 -2.12 6.92 4.94
C TYR A 389 -3.23 6.71 3.91
N THR A 390 -3.22 7.58 2.91
CA THR A 390 -3.99 7.45 1.66
C THR A 390 -3.02 7.20 0.51
N PHE A 391 -3.24 6.15 -0.28
CA PHE A 391 -2.49 5.91 -1.52
C PHE A 391 -3.38 6.21 -2.72
N GLU A 392 -2.97 7.13 -3.59
CA GLU A 392 -3.65 7.42 -4.86
C GLU A 392 -2.97 6.63 -5.99
N LEU A 393 -3.59 5.53 -6.43
CA LEU A 393 -3.00 4.57 -7.36
C LEU A 393 -3.15 5.00 -8.82
N GLY A 394 -2.15 4.68 -9.67
CA GLY A 394 -2.28 4.83 -11.11
C GLY A 394 -2.59 6.25 -11.58
N ASN A 395 -3.14 6.36 -12.80
CA ASN A 395 -3.36 7.64 -13.48
C ASN A 395 -4.81 7.85 -13.99
N PHE A 396 -5.67 6.86 -13.78
CA PHE A 396 -7.07 6.91 -14.21
C PHE A 396 -7.97 6.17 -13.21
N PHE A 397 -9.22 6.61 -13.09
CA PHE A 397 -10.25 5.90 -12.31
C PHE A 397 -10.53 4.52 -12.91
N PHE A 398 -10.76 4.49 -14.22
CA PHE A 398 -10.92 3.28 -15.02
C PHE A 398 -9.59 2.96 -15.72
N GLU A 399 -8.60 2.60 -14.92
CA GLU A 399 -7.25 2.28 -15.40
C GLU A 399 -7.27 1.05 -16.34
N SER A 400 -6.41 1.05 -17.35
CA SER A 400 -6.38 -0.08 -18.29
C SER A 400 -5.82 -1.33 -17.61
N CYS A 401 -6.30 -2.51 -17.99
CA CYS A 401 -5.74 -3.76 -17.48
C CYS A 401 -4.24 -3.92 -17.77
N ALA A 402 -3.77 -3.38 -18.90
CA ALA A 402 -2.35 -3.38 -19.21
C ALA A 402 -1.54 -2.54 -18.22
N ALA A 403 -2.00 -1.33 -17.88
CA ALA A 403 -1.34 -0.50 -16.87
C ALA A 403 -1.44 -1.14 -15.48
N PHE A 404 -2.58 -1.73 -15.14
CA PHE A 404 -2.74 -2.41 -13.86
C PHE A 404 -1.73 -3.54 -13.66
N GLU A 405 -1.66 -4.47 -14.61
CA GLU A 405 -0.82 -5.66 -14.51
C GLU A 405 0.68 -5.35 -14.62
N ASN A 406 1.05 -4.34 -15.42
CA ASN A 406 2.46 -4.05 -15.70
C ASN A 406 3.08 -2.99 -14.80
N THR A 407 2.28 -2.09 -14.20
CA THR A 407 2.79 -0.99 -13.36
C THR A 407 2.06 -0.88 -12.04
N VAL A 408 0.74 -0.65 -12.03
CA VAL A 408 0.03 -0.28 -10.78
C VAL A 408 0.15 -1.37 -9.70
N TYR A 409 -0.19 -2.62 -10.00
CA TYR A 409 -0.07 -3.70 -9.02
C TYR A 409 1.40 -4.00 -8.62
N PRO A 410 2.32 -4.29 -9.56
CA PRO A 410 3.69 -4.65 -9.20
C PRO A 410 4.45 -3.53 -8.46
N ASP A 411 4.16 -2.26 -8.74
CA ASP A 411 4.81 -1.13 -8.05
C ASP A 411 4.30 -0.96 -6.61
N ASN A 412 3.04 -1.31 -6.33
CA ASN A 412 2.43 -1.10 -5.01
C ASN A 412 2.53 -2.32 -4.07
N LEU A 413 2.68 -3.54 -4.59
CA LEU A 413 2.83 -4.74 -3.76
C LEU A 413 4.01 -4.64 -2.77
N PRO A 414 5.22 -4.20 -3.15
CA PRO A 414 6.34 -4.02 -2.21
C PRO A 414 6.05 -2.98 -1.12
N ALA A 415 5.34 -1.89 -1.45
CA ALA A 415 4.95 -0.87 -0.48
C ALA A 415 3.97 -1.42 0.57
N LEU A 416 2.98 -2.22 0.14
CA LEU A 416 2.03 -2.88 1.04
C LEU A 416 2.70 -3.94 1.93
N LEU A 417 3.64 -4.72 1.39
CA LEU A 417 4.44 -5.65 2.19
C LEU A 417 5.26 -4.91 3.25
N TYR A 418 5.89 -3.79 2.89
CA TYR A 418 6.62 -2.96 3.85
C TYR A 418 5.71 -2.36 4.92
N ALA A 419 4.54 -1.84 4.53
CA ALA A 419 3.53 -1.31 5.45
C ALA A 419 3.11 -2.36 6.49
N ALA A 420 2.80 -3.57 6.04
CA ALA A 420 2.43 -4.68 6.91
C ALA A 420 3.56 -4.98 7.93
N LYS A 421 4.82 -5.06 7.48
CA LYS A 421 5.95 -5.32 8.38
C LYS A 421 6.22 -4.17 9.37
N ALA A 422 6.00 -2.91 8.95
CA ALA A 422 6.22 -1.74 9.77
C ALA A 422 5.19 -1.60 10.92
N SER A 423 4.06 -2.31 10.84
CA SER A 423 2.92 -2.21 11.76
C SER A 423 3.25 -2.34 13.24
N ARG A 424 4.35 -3.00 13.61
CA ARG A 424 4.75 -3.11 15.02
C ARG A 424 5.17 -1.78 15.64
N ARG A 425 5.92 -0.97 14.89
CA ARG A 425 6.53 0.28 15.37
C ARG A 425 6.61 1.30 14.22
N PRO A 426 5.46 1.70 13.64
CA PRO A 426 5.43 2.60 12.49
C PRO A 426 6.05 3.97 12.78
N TYR A 427 6.09 4.41 14.04
CA TYR A 427 6.71 5.68 14.44
C TYR A 427 8.20 5.58 14.79
N GLN A 428 8.83 4.40 14.65
CA GLN A 428 10.25 4.21 14.99
C GLN A 428 11.01 3.45 13.90
N SER A 429 10.56 2.25 13.53
CA SER A 429 11.33 1.36 12.66
C SER A 429 11.55 1.87 11.23
N PRO A 430 10.65 2.67 10.63
CA PRO A 430 10.88 3.25 9.32
C PRO A 430 12.05 4.25 9.25
N ALA A 431 12.52 4.75 10.39
CA ALA A 431 13.69 5.62 10.46
C ALA A 431 15.03 4.86 10.42
N GLY A 432 15.01 3.53 10.55
CA GLY A 432 16.23 2.72 10.54
C GLY A 432 16.50 2.03 9.18
N PRO A 433 17.66 1.36 9.05
CA PRO A 433 18.11 0.80 7.78
C PRO A 433 17.31 -0.44 7.38
N GLU A 434 17.02 -0.58 6.09
CA GLU A 434 16.45 -1.80 5.53
C GLU A 434 17.54 -2.83 5.27
N VAL A 435 17.25 -4.11 5.51
CA VAL A 435 18.17 -5.21 5.16
C VAL A 435 17.72 -5.86 3.86
N LEU A 436 18.60 -5.87 2.88
CA LEU A 436 18.37 -6.35 1.52
C LEU A 436 19.25 -7.55 1.17
N ASN A 437 18.89 -8.23 0.09
CA ASN A 437 19.72 -9.25 -0.57
C ASN A 437 20.23 -10.35 0.38
N VAL A 438 19.42 -10.71 1.37
CA VAL A 438 19.80 -11.71 2.37
C VAL A 438 20.02 -13.06 1.68
N THR A 439 21.23 -13.60 1.83
CA THR A 439 21.62 -14.90 1.29
C THR A 439 22.16 -15.76 2.43
N VAL A 440 21.71 -17.01 2.49
CA VAL A 440 22.22 -18.03 3.43
C VAL A 440 22.92 -19.12 2.63
N THR A 441 24.22 -19.31 2.86
CA THR A 441 25.05 -20.25 2.10
C THR A 441 25.77 -21.24 3.04
N PRO A 442 25.63 -22.56 2.81
CA PRO A 442 24.64 -23.20 1.93
C PRO A 442 23.20 -22.94 2.43
N THR A 443 22.18 -23.13 1.59
CA THR A 443 20.78 -23.00 2.03
C THR A 443 20.34 -24.17 2.94
N THR A 444 21.03 -25.31 2.86
CA THR A 444 20.82 -26.49 3.69
C THR A 444 22.09 -26.84 4.44
N THR A 445 22.01 -27.14 5.73
CA THR A 445 23.17 -27.54 6.54
C THR A 445 22.88 -28.73 7.45
N VAL A 446 23.94 -29.45 7.85
CA VAL A 446 23.93 -30.55 8.83
C VAL A 446 24.72 -30.16 10.08
N PRO A 447 24.53 -30.86 11.21
CA PRO A 447 25.27 -30.57 12.43
C PRO A 447 26.80 -30.51 12.22
N GLY A 448 27.43 -29.42 12.67
CA GLY A 448 28.88 -29.21 12.58
C GLY A 448 29.35 -28.50 11.31
N LEU A 449 28.45 -28.15 10.39
CA LEU A 449 28.75 -27.32 9.22
C LEU A 449 28.14 -25.91 9.38
N PRO A 450 28.97 -24.85 9.43
CA PRO A 450 28.47 -23.50 9.61
C PRO A 450 27.76 -22.97 8.35
N LEU A 451 26.77 -22.11 8.59
CA LEU A 451 26.09 -21.29 7.60
C LEU A 451 26.76 -19.91 7.53
N THR A 452 26.81 -19.32 6.34
CA THR A 452 27.18 -17.92 6.14
C THR A 452 25.96 -17.12 5.72
N ILE A 453 25.65 -16.06 6.46
CA ILE A 453 24.66 -15.05 6.10
C ILE A 453 25.40 -13.89 5.46
N THR A 454 24.96 -13.43 4.29
CA THR A 454 25.38 -12.15 3.70
C THR A 454 24.15 -11.30 3.41
N ALA A 455 24.23 -9.99 3.63
CA ALA A 455 23.15 -9.05 3.34
C ALA A 455 23.70 -7.63 3.09
N GLN A 456 22.84 -6.70 2.72
CA GLN A 456 23.15 -5.27 2.61
C GLN A 456 22.21 -4.49 3.52
N ALA A 457 22.71 -3.77 4.52
CA ALA A 457 21.92 -2.78 5.25
C ALA A 457 21.96 -1.45 4.50
N ASP A 458 20.82 -0.78 4.30
CA ASP A 458 20.75 0.49 3.56
C ASP A 458 19.78 1.46 4.25
N ASP A 459 20.34 2.58 4.73
CA ASP A 459 19.63 3.66 5.41
C ASP A 459 19.20 4.80 4.47
N THR A 460 19.34 4.62 3.15
CA THR A 460 19.09 5.69 2.16
C THR A 460 17.78 5.51 1.39
N ARG A 461 17.04 4.44 1.66
CA ARG A 461 15.86 4.03 0.88
C ARG A 461 14.61 4.83 1.23
N TYR A 462 14.56 6.07 0.79
CA TYR A 462 13.42 6.98 0.93
C TYR A 462 13.07 7.61 -0.41
N GLY A 463 11.78 7.81 -0.66
CA GLY A 463 11.29 8.59 -1.79
C GLY A 463 11.83 10.02 -1.71
N THR A 464 12.36 10.51 -2.84
CA THR A 464 13.07 11.80 -2.93
C THR A 464 12.21 12.91 -3.55
N LEU A 465 11.02 12.57 -4.05
CA LEU A 465 10.05 13.55 -4.53
C LEU A 465 9.59 14.41 -3.33
N GLY A 466 9.56 15.73 -3.51
CA GLY A 466 9.15 16.67 -2.46
C GLY A 466 10.14 16.86 -1.31
N GLY A 467 11.36 16.31 -1.34
CA GLY A 467 12.42 16.56 -0.35
C GLY A 467 13.32 15.35 -0.08
N LEU A 468 14.11 15.37 1.01
CA LEU A 468 15.02 14.29 1.40
C LEU A 468 14.80 13.88 2.85
N GLU A 469 15.07 12.61 3.16
CA GLU A 469 15.21 12.13 4.54
C GLU A 469 16.70 12.07 4.92
N PRO A 470 17.06 12.38 6.16
CA PRO A 470 18.43 12.22 6.62
C PRO A 470 18.77 10.73 6.67
N ALA A 471 19.86 10.33 6.02
CA ALA A 471 20.45 9.01 6.17
C ALA A 471 21.59 9.05 7.21
N GLN A 472 21.81 7.94 7.88
CA GLN A 472 22.79 7.73 8.92
C GLN A 472 23.68 6.55 8.57
N ASN A 473 24.90 6.53 9.10
CA ASN A 473 25.73 5.34 8.99
C ASN A 473 25.04 4.17 9.72
N VAL A 474 25.13 2.98 9.14
CA VAL A 474 24.74 1.74 9.84
C VAL A 474 25.71 1.54 11.00
N ALA A 475 25.20 1.16 12.17
CA ALA A 475 25.99 1.04 13.40
C ALA A 475 25.90 -0.34 14.08
N ALA A 476 24.89 -1.15 13.72
CA ALA A 476 24.79 -2.53 14.17
C ALA A 476 23.87 -3.33 13.22
N ALA A 477 24.01 -4.65 13.23
CA ALA A 477 23.02 -5.55 12.65
C ALA A 477 22.94 -6.83 13.47
N ARG A 478 21.75 -7.44 13.50
CA ARG A 478 21.50 -8.69 14.21
C ARG A 478 20.55 -9.60 13.45
N PHE A 479 20.59 -10.88 13.79
CA PHE A 479 19.59 -11.85 13.37
C PHE A 479 19.03 -12.66 14.54
N SER A 480 17.83 -13.18 14.37
CA SER A 480 17.22 -14.22 15.22
C SER A 480 16.70 -15.38 14.37
N ILE A 481 16.41 -16.51 15.03
CA ILE A 481 15.99 -17.76 14.37
C ILE A 481 14.58 -18.15 14.88
N ASP A 482 13.70 -18.52 13.96
CA ASP A 482 12.31 -18.99 14.11
C ASP A 482 11.32 -18.04 14.77
N ALA A 483 11.79 -17.02 15.48
CA ALA A 483 11.00 -15.92 15.98
C ALA A 483 11.73 -14.58 15.81
N PRO A 484 11.00 -13.47 15.60
CA PRO A 484 11.58 -12.15 15.60
C PRO A 484 12.14 -11.75 16.96
N SER A 485 13.06 -10.79 16.96
CA SER A 485 13.81 -10.34 18.14
C SER A 485 12.97 -9.78 19.30
N TRP A 486 11.71 -9.42 19.05
CA TRP A 486 10.80 -8.91 20.07
C TRP A 486 9.93 -9.96 20.74
N VAL A 487 9.92 -11.19 20.21
CA VAL A 487 9.25 -12.30 20.87
C VAL A 487 10.05 -12.65 22.12
N THR A 488 9.36 -12.73 23.26
CA THR A 488 9.99 -13.00 24.55
C THR A 488 10.76 -14.32 24.51
N GLY A 489 12.03 -14.28 24.92
CA GLY A 489 12.91 -15.47 24.96
C GLY A 489 13.68 -15.73 23.67
N THR A 490 13.40 -15.00 22.59
CA THR A 490 14.17 -15.08 21.35
C THR A 490 15.60 -14.59 21.55
N LEU A 491 16.57 -15.43 21.20
CA LEU A 491 17.98 -15.05 21.18
C LEU A 491 18.31 -14.26 19.91
N THR A 492 19.21 -13.30 20.04
CA THR A 492 19.74 -12.52 18.91
C THR A 492 21.24 -12.69 18.80
N TYR A 493 21.72 -12.70 17.56
CA TYR A 493 23.12 -12.89 17.19
C TYR A 493 23.56 -11.73 16.30
N ASN A 494 24.83 -11.32 16.39
CA ASN A 494 25.31 -10.16 15.65
C ASN A 494 25.70 -10.53 14.20
N LEU A 495 25.45 -9.60 13.28
CA LEU A 495 26.18 -9.53 12.01
C LEU A 495 27.27 -8.46 12.14
N SER A 496 28.36 -8.66 11.40
CA SER A 496 29.48 -7.73 11.33
C SER A 496 29.50 -7.06 9.95
N PRO A 497 30.03 -5.84 9.84
CA PRO A 497 30.30 -5.23 8.53
C PRO A 497 31.38 -6.06 7.83
N ALA A 498 31.21 -6.30 6.52
CA ALA A 498 32.06 -7.22 5.76
C ALA A 498 33.50 -6.72 5.63
N ASP A 499 33.71 -5.41 5.71
CA ASP A 499 35.02 -4.75 5.70
C ASP A 499 35.59 -4.51 7.12
N GLY A 500 34.81 -4.79 8.16
CA GLY A 500 35.18 -4.62 9.56
C GLY A 500 34.91 -3.22 10.14
N ALA A 501 34.27 -2.29 9.42
CA ALA A 501 33.95 -0.95 9.89
C ALA A 501 32.46 -0.58 9.71
N TRP A 502 31.92 0.19 10.67
CA TRP A 502 30.57 0.76 10.57
C TRP A 502 30.69 2.22 10.11
N ASP A 503 31.00 2.43 8.82
CA ASP A 503 31.37 3.77 8.32
C ASP A 503 30.56 4.24 7.10
N ASN A 504 29.59 3.45 6.62
CA ASN A 504 28.71 3.82 5.51
C ASN A 504 27.22 3.84 5.88
N THR A 505 26.44 4.62 5.13
CA THR A 505 24.96 4.60 5.18
C THR A 505 24.36 3.38 4.49
N SER A 506 25.16 2.68 3.67
CA SER A 506 24.85 1.39 3.09
C SER A 506 26.01 0.45 3.36
N GLU A 507 25.80 -0.56 4.20
CA GLU A 507 26.83 -1.42 4.78
C GLU A 507 26.63 -2.89 4.40
N ALA A 508 27.69 -3.52 3.90
CA ALA A 508 27.66 -4.94 3.58
C ALA A 508 27.79 -5.76 4.87
N LEU A 509 26.90 -6.72 5.09
CA LEU A 509 26.82 -7.50 6.32
C LEU A 509 27.26 -8.96 6.10
N THR A 510 27.94 -9.53 7.09
CA THR A 510 28.28 -10.95 7.14
C THR A 510 28.14 -11.53 8.54
N ALA A 511 27.72 -12.78 8.63
CA ALA A 511 27.82 -13.60 9.84
C ALA A 511 28.07 -15.06 9.48
N GLN A 512 28.83 -15.76 10.31
CA GLN A 512 28.89 -17.22 10.30
C GLN A 512 28.31 -17.76 11.59
N PHE A 513 27.44 -18.76 11.48
CA PHE A 513 26.89 -19.46 12.64
C PHE A 513 26.74 -20.94 12.36
N ASP A 514 26.99 -21.77 13.36
CA ASP A 514 26.68 -23.19 13.32
C ASP A 514 25.36 -23.40 14.07
N PRO A 515 24.29 -23.86 13.40
CA PRO A 515 23.04 -24.18 14.09
C PRO A 515 23.17 -25.42 14.99
N SER A 516 24.27 -26.19 14.88
CA SER A 516 24.53 -27.31 15.76
C SER A 516 24.69 -26.83 17.21
N GLY A 517 23.92 -27.45 18.11
CA GLY A 517 23.87 -27.04 19.53
C GLY A 517 22.85 -25.96 19.86
N LEU A 518 22.16 -25.36 18.87
CA LEU A 518 21.03 -24.45 19.13
C LEU A 518 19.70 -25.17 19.45
N GLY A 519 19.69 -26.51 19.39
CA GLY A 519 18.50 -27.31 19.67
C GLY A 519 17.41 -27.20 18.61
N LEU A 520 17.75 -26.74 17.40
CA LEU A 520 16.84 -26.64 16.28
C LEU A 520 16.38 -28.02 15.80
N ALA A 521 15.08 -28.18 15.61
CA ALA A 521 14.50 -29.42 15.09
C ALA A 521 14.78 -29.56 13.58
N PRO A 522 14.84 -30.77 13.02
CA PRO A 522 14.88 -30.94 11.57
C PRO A 522 13.70 -30.23 10.88
N GLY A 523 13.98 -29.50 9.80
CA GLY A 523 12.99 -28.83 8.98
C GLY A 523 13.48 -27.52 8.38
N ARG A 524 12.51 -26.70 7.97
CA ARG A 524 12.73 -25.33 7.51
C ARG A 524 12.77 -24.41 8.73
N HIS A 525 13.75 -23.52 8.75
CA HIS A 525 13.89 -22.45 9.74
C HIS A 525 13.82 -21.08 9.07
N MET A 526 13.44 -20.07 9.85
CA MET A 526 13.33 -18.69 9.38
C MET A 526 14.30 -17.80 10.15
N LEU A 527 15.12 -17.04 9.43
CA LEU A 527 15.93 -15.95 9.96
C LEU A 527 15.15 -14.66 9.91
N PHE A 528 15.31 -13.81 10.92
CA PHE A 528 14.87 -12.42 10.90
C PHE A 528 16.09 -11.54 11.07
N ILE A 529 16.35 -10.65 10.11
CA ILE A 529 17.54 -9.81 10.08
C ILE A 529 17.10 -8.35 10.13
N GLU A 530 17.70 -7.57 11.02
CA GLU A 530 17.46 -6.14 11.16
C GLU A 530 18.78 -5.41 11.40
N ALA A 531 18.84 -4.15 10.97
CA ALA A 531 19.98 -3.27 11.14
C ALA A 531 19.58 -2.05 11.97
N LYS A 532 20.57 -1.40 12.57
CA LYS A 532 20.41 -0.21 13.39
C LYS A 532 21.31 0.89 12.86
N ASP A 533 20.78 2.10 12.73
CA ASP A 533 21.56 3.27 12.37
C ASP A 533 22.38 3.83 13.56
N ALA A 534 23.18 4.86 13.28
CA ALA A 534 23.97 5.60 14.25
C ALA A 534 23.16 6.43 15.26
N LEU A 535 21.88 6.73 14.98
CA LEU A 535 20.96 7.38 15.91
C LEU A 535 20.24 6.39 16.83
N GLY A 536 20.37 5.09 16.58
CA GLY A 536 19.80 4.02 17.38
C GLY A 536 18.46 3.47 16.87
N HIS A 537 18.00 3.85 15.68
CA HIS A 537 16.76 3.33 15.10
C HIS A 537 17.01 1.96 14.48
N TRP A 538 16.26 0.96 14.96
CA TRP A 538 16.23 -0.38 14.37
C TRP A 538 15.23 -0.41 13.21
N GLY A 539 15.71 -0.80 12.03
CA GLY A 539 14.88 -0.94 10.84
C GLY A 539 13.83 -2.05 10.92
N VAL A 540 12.96 -2.08 9.93
CA VAL A 540 11.97 -3.15 9.75
C VAL A 540 12.72 -4.46 9.37
N PRO A 541 12.47 -5.59 10.05
CA PRO A 541 13.18 -6.83 9.76
C PRO A 541 12.83 -7.42 8.38
N THR A 542 13.81 -8.08 7.78
CA THR A 542 13.68 -8.92 6.59
C THR A 542 13.83 -10.38 6.96
N ALA A 543 13.04 -11.26 6.35
CA ALA A 543 13.08 -12.69 6.62
C ALA A 543 13.86 -13.47 5.53
N ALA A 544 14.46 -14.60 5.91
CA ALA A 544 15.07 -15.56 4.98
C ALA A 544 14.93 -17.00 5.48
N PHE A 545 14.93 -17.98 4.58
CA PHE A 545 14.88 -19.40 4.97
C PHE A 545 16.25 -20.08 4.93
N PHE A 546 16.39 -21.10 5.79
CA PHE A 546 17.40 -22.15 5.65
C PHE A 546 16.80 -23.50 6.08
N TRP A 547 17.47 -24.60 5.75
CA TRP A 547 16.99 -25.95 6.01
C TRP A 547 17.98 -26.77 6.81
N MET A 548 17.45 -27.49 7.80
CA MET A 548 18.15 -28.52 8.56
C MET A 548 17.49 -29.86 8.25
N PRO A 549 18.13 -30.75 7.47
CA PRO A 549 17.56 -32.05 7.17
C PRO A 549 17.55 -32.93 8.42
N ASP A 550 16.65 -33.90 8.45
CA ASP A 550 16.72 -34.96 9.46
C ASP A 550 18.04 -35.70 9.28
N TYR A 551 18.82 -35.77 10.37
CA TYR A 551 20.15 -36.36 10.43
C TYR A 551 20.16 -37.41 11.54
N GLY A 552 20.23 -38.67 11.13
CA GLY A 552 20.41 -39.78 12.05
C GLY A 552 21.14 -40.93 11.37
N PHE A 553 22.28 -41.30 11.93
CA PHE A 553 23.04 -42.45 11.51
C PHE A 553 23.46 -43.26 12.73
N GLN A 554 23.16 -44.55 12.72
CA GLN A 554 23.52 -45.48 13.77
C GLN A 554 24.34 -46.64 13.21
N VAL A 555 25.40 -47.03 13.93
CA VAL A 555 26.19 -48.22 13.67
C VAL A 555 26.09 -49.15 14.87
N ASN A 556 25.70 -50.40 14.66
CA ASN A 556 25.61 -51.40 15.74
C ASN A 556 26.14 -52.79 15.32
N PRO A 557 27.11 -53.37 16.05
CA PRO A 557 27.91 -52.73 17.08
C PRO A 557 28.82 -51.63 16.50
N LEU A 558 29.23 -50.66 17.32
CA LEU A 558 30.19 -49.60 16.90
C LEU A 558 31.56 -50.17 16.50
N GLU A 559 31.92 -51.34 17.03
CA GLU A 559 33.14 -52.08 16.73
C GLU A 559 32.82 -53.58 16.73
N ALA A 560 33.37 -54.33 15.77
CA ALA A 560 33.28 -55.78 15.71
C ALA A 560 34.68 -56.40 15.70
N ALA A 561 34.95 -57.31 16.64
CA ALA A 561 36.22 -58.02 16.76
C ALA A 561 35.99 -59.55 16.74
N GLN A 562 36.88 -60.27 16.05
CA GLN A 562 36.84 -61.73 15.90
C GLN A 562 38.28 -62.28 15.92
N TYR A 563 38.43 -63.55 16.33
CA TYR A 563 39.71 -64.27 16.32
C TYR A 563 39.56 -65.55 15.49
N GLY A 564 40.61 -65.93 14.76
CA GLY A 564 40.62 -67.14 13.93
C GLY A 564 42.02 -67.68 13.72
N LEU A 565 42.10 -68.94 13.28
CA LEU A 565 43.34 -69.63 12.94
C LEU A 565 43.80 -69.29 11.51
N PRO A 566 45.10 -69.49 11.19
CA PRO A 566 45.59 -69.31 9.81
C PRO A 566 44.76 -70.12 8.80
N GLY A 567 44.17 -69.42 7.83
CA GLY A 567 43.33 -70.02 6.78
C GLY A 567 41.83 -69.99 7.05
N GLU A 568 41.38 -69.52 8.21
CA GLU A 568 39.95 -69.31 8.50
C GLU A 568 39.43 -67.97 7.94
N THR A 569 38.22 -68.00 7.39
CA THR A 569 37.51 -66.78 6.97
C THR A 569 36.74 -66.19 8.16
N LEU A 570 37.11 -64.98 8.60
CA LEU A 570 36.36 -64.22 9.60
C LEU A 570 35.33 -63.31 8.93
N THR A 571 34.10 -63.28 9.46
CA THR A 571 33.01 -62.39 9.00
C THR A 571 32.65 -61.41 10.11
N TYR A 572 32.64 -60.12 9.78
CA TYR A 572 32.20 -59.04 10.67
C TYR A 572 30.85 -58.53 10.18
N THR A 573 29.87 -58.40 11.08
CA THR A 573 28.55 -57.84 10.76
C THR A 573 28.39 -56.51 11.49
N LEU A 574 28.17 -55.45 10.72
CA LEU A 574 27.82 -54.12 11.21
C LEU A 574 26.44 -53.77 10.64
N HIS A 575 25.52 -53.34 11.51
CA HIS A 575 24.23 -52.79 11.10
C HIS A 575 24.36 -51.28 10.99
N LEU A 576 24.24 -50.77 9.77
CA LEU A 576 24.24 -49.35 9.45
C LEU A 576 22.78 -48.93 9.26
N THR A 577 22.27 -48.05 10.10
CA THR A 577 20.92 -47.50 9.98
C THR A 577 21.02 -46.01 9.72
N ASN A 578 20.73 -45.61 8.48
CA ASN A 578 20.51 -44.22 8.15
C ASN A 578 19.01 -43.92 8.33
N SER A 579 18.68 -43.16 9.37
CA SER A 579 17.34 -42.59 9.57
C SER A 579 17.23 -41.16 9.02
N ALA A 580 18.31 -40.62 8.44
CA ALA A 580 18.37 -39.30 7.84
C ALA A 580 17.69 -39.24 6.47
N SER A 581 17.38 -38.01 6.06
CA SER A 581 16.92 -37.69 4.70
C SER A 581 18.06 -37.49 3.69
N LEU A 582 19.31 -37.47 4.16
CA LEU A 582 20.50 -37.29 3.34
C LEU A 582 21.26 -38.59 3.10
N SER A 583 21.89 -38.69 1.93
CA SER A 583 22.90 -39.72 1.66
C SER A 583 24.22 -39.33 2.31
N ASP A 584 24.88 -40.30 2.95
CA ASP A 584 26.14 -40.07 3.66
C ASP A 584 27.16 -41.16 3.30
N THR A 585 28.45 -40.84 3.34
CA THR A 585 29.55 -41.76 2.96
C THR A 585 30.47 -41.98 4.14
N TYR A 586 30.56 -43.24 4.58
CA TYR A 586 31.39 -43.63 5.72
C TYR A 586 32.56 -44.51 5.30
N THR A 587 33.71 -44.31 5.95
CA THR A 587 34.89 -45.16 5.76
C THR A 587 34.92 -46.25 6.83
N LEU A 588 34.80 -47.51 6.41
CA LEU A 588 35.05 -48.66 7.29
C LEU A 588 36.54 -48.96 7.29
N SER A 589 37.15 -48.93 8.47
CA SER A 589 38.57 -49.28 8.66
C SER A 589 38.65 -50.68 9.26
N LEU A 590 39.33 -51.61 8.58
CA LEU A 590 39.66 -52.92 9.13
C LEU A 590 41.14 -52.93 9.54
N SER A 591 41.43 -53.21 10.81
CA SER A 591 42.79 -53.34 11.32
C SER A 591 42.98 -54.65 12.07
N GLY A 592 44.01 -55.42 11.72
CA GLY A 592 44.30 -56.69 12.40
C GLY A 592 45.25 -57.57 11.59
N ASN A 593 46.56 -57.44 11.84
CA ASN A 593 47.60 -58.36 11.34
C ASN A 593 48.68 -58.57 12.41
N ARG A 594 48.30 -58.83 13.67
CA ARG A 594 49.25 -59.38 14.63
C ARG A 594 49.12 -60.89 14.64
N TRP A 595 49.80 -61.51 13.68
CA TRP A 595 50.18 -62.92 13.76
C TRP A 595 51.28 -63.00 14.82
N GLY A 596 50.92 -63.39 16.04
CA GLY A 596 51.86 -63.64 17.14
C GLY A 596 52.54 -64.98 17.00
#